data_AF-A0A7X7LAE4-F1
#
_entry.id   AF-A0A7X7LAE4-F1
#
_cell.length_a   1.000
_cell.length_b   1.000
_cell.length_c   1.000
_cell.angle_alpha   90.00
_cell.angle_beta   90.00
_cell.angle_gamma   90.00
#
_symmetry.space_group_name_H-M   'P 1'
#
loop_
_entity.id
_entity.type
_entity.pdbx_description
1 polymer ?
#
loop_
_entity_poly.entity_id
_entity_poly.type
_entity_poly.pdbx_seq_one_letter_code
_entity_poly.pdbx_strand_id
1 'polypeptide(L)'
;MGELAYVLVNPHTIYKSRTGGVLGRLLSRSATIRIAGVRMFAPSAALVNEYAAALAEEHSDAPDAQEVDRLIHEYVLNHYMPGPDGRRKRVMFFLLEGDDVVRRIRREVVGSIIRQTIGETIRDTYGDYIKDKQGSVVYFEPAVLIGSSPAAARKHIDIWMKHSAEDSGILYDVLPRDPAANVQNTLVMIKPDSLAESRTRAGTVIDLFSKTGLCIIGIKMIRISVAQAMEFYGPVRDVFVRKFVDRVREKSAAALRAAFEFPIPDALAAAVADQLKEANADHEFGKIVQFMTGRNPWQTPREQWNEPGTESCLALVYQGVDAVAKIREQLGSTDPRNAAPATVRKEFGRDVMVNTAHASDSPESAVREIRILDLERNDLPGIVERNDGYSG
;
A
#
# COMPACT_ATOMS: atom_id res chain seq x y z
N MET A 1 -19.00 -3.62 16.43
CA MET A 1 -17.59 -3.98 16.14
C MET A 1 -17.60 -4.98 15.01
N GLY A 2 -16.81 -4.77 13.96
CA GLY A 2 -16.79 -5.66 12.80
C GLY A 2 -15.93 -6.89 13.05
N GLU A 3 -16.27 -8.01 12.42
CA GLU A 3 -15.44 -9.22 12.41
C GLU A 3 -14.09 -8.93 11.73
N LEU A 4 -13.03 -9.62 12.16
CA LEU A 4 -11.72 -9.58 11.52
C LEU A 4 -11.47 -10.83 10.67
N ALA A 5 -10.83 -10.63 9.53
CA ALA A 5 -10.26 -11.68 8.71
C ALA A 5 -8.84 -11.30 8.30
N TYR A 6 -8.13 -12.27 7.74
CA TYR A 6 -6.85 -12.02 7.12
C TYR A 6 -6.77 -12.63 5.73
N VAL A 7 -5.88 -12.08 4.90
CA VAL A 7 -5.43 -12.69 3.65
C VAL A 7 -3.91 -12.67 3.64
N LEU A 8 -3.29 -13.84 3.53
CA LEU A 8 -1.86 -13.99 3.30
C LEU A 8 -1.63 -14.13 1.80
N VAL A 9 -0.86 -13.22 1.21
CA VAL A 9 -0.35 -13.41 -0.16
C VAL A 9 0.93 -14.23 -0.09
N ASN A 10 0.90 -15.38 -0.76
CA ASN A 10 1.95 -16.38 -0.63
C ASN A 10 3.29 -15.92 -1.24
N PRO A 11 4.43 -16.48 -0.80
CA PRO A 11 5.74 -16.18 -1.36
C PRO A 11 5.82 -16.33 -2.89
N HIS A 12 5.21 -17.38 -3.44
CA HIS A 12 5.21 -17.63 -4.88
C HIS A 12 4.39 -16.58 -5.65
N THR A 13 3.24 -16.17 -5.11
CA THR A 13 2.39 -15.13 -5.68
C THR A 13 3.11 -13.78 -5.74
N ILE A 14 3.85 -13.45 -4.68
CA ILE A 14 4.68 -12.24 -4.61
C ILE A 14 5.85 -12.35 -5.60
N TYR A 15 6.51 -13.51 -5.65
CA TYR A 15 7.63 -13.75 -6.56
C TYR A 15 7.24 -13.65 -8.05
N LYS A 16 6.04 -14.14 -8.42
CA LYS A 16 5.48 -14.05 -9.77
C LYS A 16 4.90 -12.67 -10.09
N SER A 17 5.11 -11.65 -9.25
CA SER A 17 4.61 -10.29 -9.48
C SER A 17 3.08 -10.22 -9.62
N ARG A 18 2.33 -11.13 -8.98
CA ARG A 18 0.85 -11.18 -9.06
C ARG A 18 0.15 -10.34 -7.98
N THR A 19 0.92 -9.61 -7.17
CA THR A 19 0.41 -8.86 -6.01
C THR A 19 -0.59 -7.78 -6.38
N GLY A 20 -0.37 -7.02 -7.47
CA GLY A 20 -1.29 -5.95 -7.86
C GLY A 20 -2.64 -6.51 -8.30
N GLY A 21 -2.64 -7.57 -9.10
CA GLY A 21 -3.86 -8.27 -9.49
C GLY A 21 -4.62 -8.93 -8.33
N VAL A 22 -3.92 -9.45 -7.32
CA VAL A 22 -4.54 -9.94 -6.07
C VAL A 22 -5.16 -8.77 -5.29
N LEU A 23 -4.40 -7.69 -5.08
CA LEU A 23 -4.89 -6.51 -4.37
C LEU A 23 -6.08 -5.88 -5.08
N GLY A 24 -6.01 -5.75 -6.40
CA GLY A 24 -7.08 -5.22 -7.23
C GLY A 24 -8.39 -6.00 -7.07
N ARG A 25 -8.32 -7.34 -6.94
CA ARG A 25 -9.49 -8.17 -6.64
C ARG A 25 -9.98 -8.06 -5.19
N LEU A 26 -9.06 -8.03 -4.23
CA LEU A 26 -9.40 -7.79 -2.81
C LEU A 26 -10.16 -6.48 -2.63
N LEU A 27 -9.74 -5.46 -3.39
CA LEU A 27 -10.25 -4.11 -3.34
C LEU A 27 -11.51 -3.89 -4.19
N SER A 28 -11.70 -4.64 -5.28
CA SER A 28 -12.82 -4.41 -6.22
C SER A 28 -14.16 -4.96 -5.78
N ARG A 29 -14.16 -6.05 -5.00
CA ARG A 29 -15.36 -6.87 -4.77
C ARG A 29 -16.11 -6.61 -3.47
N SER A 30 -15.76 -5.57 -2.70
CA SER A 30 -16.50 -5.30 -1.47
C SER A 30 -16.53 -3.83 -1.07
N ALA A 31 -17.71 -3.24 -1.13
CA ALA A 31 -17.97 -1.90 -0.59
C ALA A 31 -17.87 -1.86 0.94
N THR A 32 -17.94 -3.02 1.61
CA THR A 32 -18.09 -3.17 3.07
C THR A 32 -16.91 -3.88 3.74
N ILE A 33 -15.97 -4.45 2.97
CA ILE A 33 -14.70 -4.96 3.52
C ILE A 33 -13.67 -3.85 3.44
N ARG A 34 -13.08 -3.51 4.58
CA ARG A 34 -12.03 -2.50 4.68
C ARG A 34 -10.70 -3.19 4.98
N ILE A 35 -9.63 -2.71 4.37
CA ILE A 35 -8.28 -3.04 4.82
C ILE A 35 -8.03 -2.28 6.13
N ALA A 36 -7.99 -3.02 7.23
CA ALA A 36 -7.71 -2.49 8.56
C ALA A 36 -6.21 -2.20 8.72
N GLY A 37 -5.37 -3.09 8.20
CA GLY A 37 -3.92 -2.95 8.17
C GLY A 37 -3.29 -3.87 7.13
N VAL A 38 -2.03 -3.62 6.77
CA VAL A 38 -1.26 -4.47 5.87
C VAL A 38 0.21 -4.38 6.25
N ARG A 39 0.93 -5.50 6.17
CA ARG A 39 2.36 -5.54 6.47
C ARG A 39 3.08 -6.67 5.75
N MET A 40 4.36 -6.48 5.44
CA MET A 40 5.22 -7.56 4.98
C MET A 40 5.75 -8.37 6.17
N PHE A 41 5.78 -9.69 6.01
CA PHE A 41 6.35 -10.64 6.95
C PHE A 41 7.48 -11.44 6.30
N ALA A 42 8.47 -11.75 7.11
CA ALA A 42 9.53 -12.70 6.87
C ALA A 42 9.46 -13.77 7.98
N PRO A 43 8.58 -14.79 7.83
CA PRO A 43 8.29 -15.73 8.90
C PRO A 43 9.52 -16.48 9.39
N SER A 44 9.70 -16.50 10.72
CA SER A 44 10.64 -17.39 11.39
C SER A 44 10.14 -18.84 11.35
N ALA A 45 11.04 -19.79 11.61
CA ALA A 45 10.62 -21.19 11.78
C ALA A 45 9.61 -21.35 12.93
N ALA A 46 9.71 -20.53 13.99
CA ALA A 46 8.77 -20.56 15.11
C ALA A 46 7.35 -20.15 14.67
N LEU A 47 7.21 -19.03 13.95
CA LEU A 47 5.93 -18.60 13.40
C LEU A 47 5.34 -19.66 12.44
N VAL A 48 6.15 -20.20 11.53
CA VAL A 48 5.68 -21.20 10.55
C VAL A 48 5.20 -22.47 11.24
N ASN A 49 5.94 -22.98 12.23
CA ASN A 49 5.55 -24.18 12.97
C ASN A 49 4.24 -23.97 13.75
N GLU A 50 4.09 -22.83 14.44
CA GLU A 50 2.87 -22.53 15.20
C GLU A 50 1.66 -22.34 14.29
N TYR A 51 1.85 -21.66 13.16
CA TYR A 51 0.80 -21.48 12.16
C TYR A 51 0.40 -22.79 11.47
N ALA A 52 1.37 -23.64 11.10
CA ALA A 52 1.11 -24.95 10.54
C ALA A 52 0.37 -25.87 11.53
N ALA A 53 0.76 -25.87 12.81
CA ALA A 53 0.05 -26.61 13.85
C ALA A 53 -1.42 -26.16 13.97
N ALA A 54 -1.68 -24.85 13.91
CA ALA A 54 -3.05 -24.34 13.93
C ALA A 54 -3.87 -24.76 12.69
N LEU A 55 -3.26 -24.77 11.50
CA LEU A 55 -3.90 -25.27 10.29
C LEU A 55 -4.22 -26.76 10.38
N ALA A 56 -3.37 -27.57 11.01
CA ALA A 56 -3.58 -29.01 11.17
C ALA A 56 -4.74 -29.35 12.13
N GLU A 57 -5.14 -28.42 13.00
CA GLU A 57 -6.33 -28.57 13.84
C GLU A 57 -7.64 -28.31 13.07
N GLU A 58 -7.56 -27.64 11.92
CA GLU A 58 -8.70 -27.44 11.04
C GLU A 58 -9.02 -28.73 10.28
N HIS A 59 -10.25 -29.22 10.41
CA HIS A 59 -10.68 -30.43 9.73
C HIS A 59 -11.97 -30.14 8.97
N SER A 60 -11.91 -30.27 7.64
CA SER A 60 -13.11 -30.30 6.81
C SER A 60 -13.75 -31.70 6.82
N ASP A 61 -15.08 -31.76 6.73
CA ASP A 61 -15.81 -33.04 6.71
C ASP A 61 -15.74 -33.77 5.36
N ALA A 62 -15.62 -33.01 4.26
CA ALA A 62 -15.66 -33.56 2.90
C ALA A 62 -14.27 -34.08 2.46
N PRO A 63 -14.17 -35.27 1.82
CA PRO A 63 -12.87 -35.86 1.42
C PRO A 63 -12.00 -34.96 0.56
N ASP A 64 -12.57 -34.29 -0.46
CA ASP A 64 -11.82 -33.37 -1.32
C ASP A 64 -11.32 -32.13 -0.55
N ALA A 65 -12.06 -31.70 0.48
CA ALA A 65 -11.66 -30.60 1.33
C ALA A 65 -10.54 -31.01 2.29
N GLN A 66 -10.56 -32.24 2.81
CA GLN A 66 -9.46 -32.81 3.60
C GLN A 66 -8.17 -32.93 2.80
N GLU A 67 -8.26 -33.32 1.52
CA GLU A 67 -7.09 -33.32 0.62
C GLU A 67 -6.49 -31.92 0.50
N VAL A 68 -7.33 -30.89 0.34
CA VAL A 68 -6.88 -29.49 0.27
C VAL A 68 -6.31 -28.98 1.60
N ASP A 69 -6.92 -29.31 2.74
CA ASP A 69 -6.42 -28.92 4.05
C ASP A 69 -4.99 -29.47 4.27
N ARG A 70 -4.77 -30.74 3.92
CA ARG A 70 -3.44 -31.37 3.93
C ARG A 70 -2.47 -30.67 2.99
N LEU A 71 -2.88 -30.37 1.75
CA LEU A 71 -2.03 -29.68 0.77
C LEU A 71 -1.66 -28.26 1.23
N ILE A 72 -2.57 -27.53 1.86
CA ILE A 72 -2.29 -26.21 2.45
C ILE A 72 -1.25 -26.33 3.56
N HIS A 73 -1.42 -27.29 4.45
CA HIS A 73 -0.46 -27.56 5.53
C HIS A 73 0.94 -27.87 4.97
N GLU A 74 1.03 -28.81 4.02
CA GLU A 74 2.28 -29.16 3.33
C GLU A 74 2.88 -27.94 2.60
N TYR A 75 2.04 -27.13 1.93
CA TYR A 75 2.47 -25.92 1.23
C TYR A 75 3.11 -24.90 2.18
N VAL A 76 2.49 -24.65 3.35
CA VAL A 76 3.04 -23.71 4.34
C VAL A 76 4.40 -24.19 4.82
N LEU A 77 4.54 -25.46 5.21
CA LEU A 77 5.82 -26.01 5.66
C LEU A 77 6.91 -25.93 4.58
N ASN A 78 6.56 -26.18 3.32
CA ASN A 78 7.53 -26.20 2.23
C ASN A 78 7.91 -24.81 1.71
N HIS A 79 6.98 -23.84 1.73
CA HIS A 79 7.16 -22.56 1.07
C HIS A 79 7.31 -21.36 2.02
N TYR A 80 6.95 -21.49 3.30
CA TYR A 80 7.08 -20.40 4.28
C TYR A 80 8.32 -20.56 5.15
N MET A 81 8.82 -21.79 5.32
CA MET A 81 10.04 -22.03 6.08
C MET A 81 11.22 -21.24 5.51
N PRO A 82 12.12 -20.73 6.38
CA PRO A 82 13.40 -20.19 5.94
C PRO A 82 14.15 -21.20 5.06
N GLY A 83 14.81 -20.70 4.01
CA GLY A 83 15.61 -21.54 3.13
C GLY A 83 16.83 -22.15 3.83
N PRO A 84 17.52 -23.12 3.19
CA PRO A 84 18.77 -23.67 3.72
C PRO A 84 19.87 -22.63 3.94
N ASP A 85 19.81 -21.50 3.22
CA ASP A 85 20.68 -20.34 3.37
C ASP A 85 20.27 -19.41 4.54
N GLY A 86 19.27 -19.81 5.33
CA GLY A 86 18.67 -19.00 6.39
C GLY A 86 17.77 -17.88 5.89
N ARG A 87 17.63 -17.71 4.57
CA ARG A 87 16.86 -16.60 4.00
C ARG A 87 15.37 -16.84 4.17
N ARG A 88 14.73 -15.92 4.88
CA ARG A 88 13.29 -15.95 5.12
C ARG A 88 12.51 -15.55 3.87
N LYS A 89 11.33 -16.15 3.70
CA LYS A 89 10.46 -15.91 2.54
C LYS A 89 9.53 -14.73 2.82
N ARG A 90 9.24 -13.95 1.78
CA ARG A 90 8.32 -12.80 1.88
C ARG A 90 6.88 -13.28 1.85
N VAL A 91 6.09 -12.82 2.81
CA VAL A 91 4.64 -13.00 2.86
C VAL A 91 4.00 -11.64 3.07
N MET A 92 2.87 -11.36 2.42
CA MET A 92 2.14 -10.11 2.64
C MET A 92 0.87 -10.41 3.42
N PHE A 93 0.75 -9.83 4.61
CA PHE A 93 -0.39 -9.99 5.50
C PHE A 93 -1.34 -8.82 5.33
N PHE A 94 -2.58 -9.09 4.90
CA PHE A 94 -3.68 -8.13 4.96
C PHE A 94 -4.57 -8.45 6.15
N LEU A 95 -4.77 -7.48 7.03
CA LEU A 95 -5.80 -7.51 8.05
C LEU A 95 -7.04 -6.79 7.50
N LEU A 96 -8.15 -7.49 7.48
CA LEU A 96 -9.41 -7.04 6.91
C LEU A 96 -10.47 -6.96 7.99
N GLU A 97 -11.32 -5.95 7.93
CA GLU A 97 -12.46 -5.80 8.83
C GLU A 97 -13.75 -5.58 8.04
N GLY A 98 -14.85 -6.03 8.61
CA GLY A 98 -16.19 -5.81 8.08
C GLY A 98 -17.20 -6.79 8.64
N ASP A 99 -18.44 -6.65 8.22
CA ASP A 99 -19.50 -7.58 8.61
C ASP A 99 -19.40 -8.87 7.78
N ASP A 100 -19.45 -10.02 8.46
CA ASP A 100 -19.34 -11.37 7.86
C ASP A 100 -18.12 -11.51 6.93
N VAL A 101 -17.03 -10.79 7.25
CA VAL A 101 -15.87 -10.61 6.39
C VAL A 101 -15.18 -11.94 6.07
N VAL A 102 -15.12 -12.90 7.00
CA VAL A 102 -14.46 -14.20 6.76
C VAL A 102 -15.21 -14.99 5.69
N ARG A 103 -16.54 -15.11 5.84
CA ARG A 103 -17.39 -15.82 4.88
C ARG A 103 -17.39 -15.13 3.52
N ARG A 104 -17.48 -13.80 3.51
CA ARG A 104 -17.56 -13.01 2.28
C ARG A 104 -16.25 -13.05 1.50
N ILE A 105 -15.09 -12.91 2.14
CA ILE A 105 -13.80 -13.10 1.47
C ILE A 105 -13.74 -14.49 0.84
N ARG A 106 -14.11 -15.54 1.60
CA ARG A 106 -14.07 -16.92 1.11
C ARG A 106 -14.96 -17.13 -0.13
N ARG A 107 -16.17 -16.57 -0.15
CA ARG A 107 -17.16 -16.81 -1.21
C ARG A 107 -17.05 -15.86 -2.40
N GLU A 108 -16.82 -14.57 -2.14
CA GLU A 108 -16.95 -13.51 -3.15
C GLU A 108 -15.60 -13.14 -3.77
N VAL A 109 -14.50 -13.26 -3.02
CA VAL A 109 -13.22 -12.64 -3.36
C VAL A 109 -12.11 -13.67 -3.62
N VAL A 110 -11.85 -14.55 -2.66
CA VAL A 110 -10.77 -15.53 -2.70
C VAL A 110 -11.18 -16.80 -3.44
N GLY A 111 -12.41 -17.28 -3.21
CA GLY A 111 -12.97 -18.43 -3.90
C GLY A 111 -12.53 -19.79 -3.36
N SER A 112 -13.05 -20.83 -4.02
CA SER A 112 -12.73 -22.23 -3.73
C SER A 112 -11.45 -22.65 -4.45
N ILE A 113 -10.73 -23.61 -3.87
CA ILE A 113 -9.55 -24.24 -4.47
C ILE A 113 -9.96 -25.38 -5.43
N ILE A 114 -11.09 -26.05 -5.17
CA ILE A 114 -11.43 -27.35 -5.76
C ILE A 114 -12.25 -27.24 -7.05
N ARG A 115 -13.03 -26.16 -7.22
CA ARG A 115 -13.99 -26.06 -8.33
C ARG A 115 -13.31 -25.54 -9.59
N GLN A 116 -13.67 -26.08 -10.77
CA GLN A 116 -13.28 -25.52 -12.07
C GLN A 116 -13.85 -24.10 -12.24
N THR A 117 -13.03 -23.19 -12.76
CA THR A 117 -13.17 -21.75 -12.54
C THR A 117 -13.49 -20.96 -13.81
N ILE A 118 -14.42 -20.00 -13.68
CA ILE A 118 -14.77 -19.00 -14.71
C ILE A 118 -13.94 -17.70 -14.59
N GLY A 119 -12.87 -17.69 -13.79
CA GLY A 119 -11.94 -16.56 -13.67
C GLY A 119 -12.42 -15.43 -12.77
N GLU A 120 -13.36 -15.69 -11.86
CA GLU A 120 -14.03 -14.66 -11.07
C GLU A 120 -13.28 -14.31 -9.79
N THR A 121 -12.67 -15.30 -9.12
CA THR A 121 -12.02 -15.12 -7.82
C THR A 121 -10.49 -15.02 -7.92
N ILE A 122 -9.81 -14.72 -6.81
CA ILE A 122 -8.34 -14.70 -6.74
C ILE A 122 -7.77 -16.09 -7.08
N ARG A 123 -8.33 -17.16 -6.48
CA ARG A 123 -7.87 -18.54 -6.72
C ARG A 123 -8.17 -18.99 -8.13
N ASP A 124 -9.29 -18.57 -8.70
CA ASP A 124 -9.61 -18.84 -10.10
C ASP A 124 -8.58 -18.30 -11.08
N THR A 125 -7.92 -17.20 -10.73
CA THR A 125 -7.00 -16.50 -11.65
C THR A 125 -5.55 -16.87 -11.38
N TYR A 126 -5.19 -17.01 -10.10
CA TYR A 126 -3.78 -17.12 -9.69
C TYR A 126 -3.47 -18.40 -8.94
N GLY A 127 -4.49 -19.15 -8.51
CA GLY A 127 -4.34 -20.44 -7.86
C GLY A 127 -4.26 -21.56 -8.90
N ASP A 128 -3.52 -22.59 -8.55
CA ASP A 128 -3.33 -23.77 -9.39
C ASP A 128 -3.63 -25.02 -8.54
N TYR A 129 -4.54 -25.86 -9.02
CA TYR A 129 -4.86 -27.16 -8.44
C TYR A 129 -4.93 -28.17 -9.60
N ILE A 130 -3.79 -28.77 -9.92
CA ILE A 130 -3.62 -29.60 -11.11
C ILE A 130 -3.59 -31.06 -10.69
N LYS A 131 -4.51 -31.85 -11.24
CA LYS A 131 -4.58 -33.30 -11.09
C LYS A 131 -4.08 -34.01 -12.36
N ASP A 132 -3.44 -35.15 -12.21
CA ASP A 132 -3.14 -36.05 -13.32
C ASP A 132 -4.40 -36.79 -13.81
N LYS A 133 -4.24 -37.65 -14.82
CA LYS A 133 -5.35 -38.46 -15.37
C LYS A 133 -5.89 -39.49 -14.38
N GLN A 134 -5.13 -39.79 -13.34
CA GLN A 134 -5.46 -40.74 -12.28
C GLN A 134 -6.14 -40.04 -11.09
N GLY A 135 -6.25 -38.71 -11.12
CA GLY A 135 -6.88 -37.90 -10.07
C GLY A 135 -5.93 -37.47 -8.96
N SER A 136 -4.63 -37.78 -9.04
CA SER A 136 -3.63 -37.38 -8.04
C SER A 136 -3.19 -35.93 -8.28
N VAL A 137 -3.08 -35.13 -7.23
CA VAL A 137 -2.60 -33.75 -7.33
C VAL A 137 -1.10 -33.74 -7.65
N VAL A 138 -0.75 -33.18 -8.80
CA VAL A 138 0.65 -33.06 -9.28
C VAL A 138 1.24 -31.67 -9.04
N TYR A 139 0.39 -30.65 -8.89
CA TYR A 139 0.84 -29.30 -8.59
C TYR A 139 -0.24 -28.54 -7.85
N PHE A 140 0.18 -27.83 -6.80
CA PHE A 140 -0.68 -27.09 -5.90
C PHE A 140 -0.08 -25.72 -5.57
N GLU A 141 -0.85 -24.67 -5.81
CA GLU A 141 -0.53 -23.30 -5.40
C GLU A 141 -1.83 -22.58 -5.03
N PRO A 142 -2.06 -22.25 -3.75
CA PRO A 142 -3.33 -21.64 -3.34
C PRO A 142 -3.42 -20.14 -3.64
N ALA A 143 -2.33 -19.51 -4.11
CA ALA A 143 -2.13 -18.08 -4.33
C ALA A 143 -2.21 -17.18 -3.08
N VAL A 144 -3.25 -17.39 -2.28
CA VAL A 144 -3.50 -16.76 -1.00
C VAL A 144 -4.06 -17.75 0.02
N LEU A 145 -3.76 -17.51 1.31
CA LEU A 145 -4.34 -18.25 2.44
C LEU A 145 -5.24 -17.35 3.28
N ILE A 146 -6.32 -17.94 3.78
CA ILE A 146 -7.35 -17.32 4.63
C ILE A 146 -7.78 -18.33 5.70
N GLY A 147 -8.34 -17.86 6.81
CA GLY A 147 -8.97 -18.74 7.80
C GLY A 147 -10.23 -19.42 7.24
N SER A 148 -10.48 -20.68 7.62
CA SER A 148 -11.66 -21.42 7.16
C SER A 148 -12.97 -20.99 7.80
N SER A 149 -12.90 -20.49 9.04
CA SER A 149 -14.00 -20.04 9.88
C SER A 149 -13.59 -18.80 10.69
N PRO A 150 -14.53 -18.06 11.30
CA PRO A 150 -14.20 -16.92 12.16
C PRO A 150 -13.26 -17.27 13.32
N ALA A 151 -13.48 -18.42 13.97
CA ALA A 151 -12.64 -18.88 15.06
C ALA A 151 -11.22 -19.22 14.60
N ALA A 152 -11.09 -19.90 13.46
CA ALA A 152 -9.79 -20.19 12.84
C ALA A 152 -9.07 -18.91 12.41
N ALA A 153 -9.77 -17.99 11.74
CA ALA A 153 -9.23 -16.71 11.32
C ALA A 153 -8.68 -15.92 12.52
N ARG A 154 -9.42 -15.88 13.63
CA ARG A 154 -8.96 -15.24 14.86
C ARG A 154 -7.70 -15.89 15.42
N LYS A 155 -7.71 -17.21 15.61
CA LYS A 155 -6.55 -17.95 16.12
C LYS A 155 -5.30 -17.69 15.27
N HIS A 156 -5.44 -17.66 13.95
CA HIS A 156 -4.35 -17.35 13.04
C HIS A 156 -3.87 -15.91 13.21
N ILE A 157 -4.78 -14.94 13.25
CA ILE A 157 -4.41 -13.54 13.51
C ILE A 157 -3.58 -13.44 14.79
N ASP A 158 -4.00 -14.09 15.87
CA ASP A 158 -3.27 -14.08 17.16
C ASP A 158 -1.86 -14.66 17.04
N ILE A 159 -1.70 -15.79 16.34
CA ILE A 159 -0.38 -16.38 16.07
C ILE A 159 0.50 -15.40 15.27
N TRP A 160 -0.01 -14.82 14.19
CA TRP A 160 0.76 -13.87 13.39
C TRP A 160 1.09 -12.58 14.17
N MET A 161 0.18 -12.11 15.03
CA MET A 161 0.40 -10.92 15.87
C MET A 161 1.47 -11.17 16.92
N LYS A 162 1.45 -12.34 17.58
CA LYS A 162 2.46 -12.77 18.55
C LYS A 162 3.89 -12.65 18.01
N HIS A 163 4.11 -13.03 16.76
CA HIS A 163 5.43 -12.98 16.11
C HIS A 163 5.69 -11.68 15.35
N SER A 164 4.70 -10.80 15.21
CA SER A 164 4.79 -9.63 14.32
C SER A 164 5.87 -8.63 14.69
N ALA A 165 6.30 -8.55 15.95
CA ALA A 165 7.38 -7.66 16.38
C ALA A 165 8.73 -8.03 15.74
N GLU A 166 9.00 -9.33 15.57
CA GLU A 166 10.28 -9.84 15.05
C GLU A 166 10.20 -10.21 13.57
N ASP A 167 9.05 -10.72 13.13
CA ASP A 167 8.90 -11.33 11.81
C ASP A 167 8.28 -10.38 10.78
N SER A 168 8.06 -9.09 11.08
CA SER A 168 7.38 -8.17 10.16
C SER A 168 7.94 -6.75 10.12
N GLY A 169 7.82 -6.09 8.97
CA GLY A 169 8.28 -4.72 8.77
C GLY A 169 8.75 -4.45 7.36
N ILE A 170 9.81 -3.65 7.24
CA ILE A 170 10.51 -3.48 5.97
C ILE A 170 11.63 -4.52 5.91
N LEU A 171 11.52 -5.42 4.94
CA LEU A 171 12.36 -6.62 4.86
C LEU A 171 13.62 -6.35 4.06
N TYR A 172 14.62 -5.71 4.66
CA TYR A 172 15.84 -5.31 3.92
C TYR A 172 16.75 -6.47 3.49
N ASP A 173 16.68 -7.61 4.19
CA ASP A 173 17.66 -8.72 4.06
C ASP A 173 17.08 -10.01 3.44
N VAL A 174 15.91 -9.93 2.82
CA VAL A 174 15.21 -11.11 2.23
C VAL A 174 15.46 -11.29 0.74
N LEU A 175 16.20 -10.38 0.10
CA LEU A 175 16.60 -10.50 -1.30
C LEU A 175 18.08 -10.88 -1.40
N PRO A 176 18.48 -11.66 -2.42
CA PRO A 176 19.88 -11.84 -2.74
C PRO A 176 20.54 -10.49 -3.01
N ARG A 177 21.66 -10.21 -2.34
CA ARG A 177 22.49 -9.02 -2.62
C ARG A 177 23.71 -9.45 -3.43
N ASP A 178 23.87 -8.82 -4.58
CA ASP A 178 25.16 -8.72 -5.25
C ASP A 178 25.89 -7.49 -4.67
N PRO A 179 27.04 -7.65 -3.99
CA PRO A 179 27.78 -6.52 -3.43
C PRO A 179 28.22 -5.48 -4.46
N ALA A 180 28.32 -5.85 -5.74
CA ALA A 180 28.69 -4.93 -6.82
C ALA A 180 27.50 -4.15 -7.39
N ALA A 181 26.26 -4.55 -7.06
CA ALA A 181 25.06 -3.93 -7.59
C ALA A 181 24.65 -2.71 -6.76
N ASN A 182 24.25 -1.62 -7.44
CA ASN A 182 23.67 -0.43 -6.83
C ASN A 182 22.23 -0.69 -6.35
N VAL A 183 22.08 -1.50 -5.30
CA VAL A 183 20.78 -1.82 -4.70
C VAL A 183 20.28 -0.63 -3.90
N GLN A 184 19.11 -0.13 -4.29
CA GLN A 184 18.46 1.02 -3.67
C GLN A 184 17.09 0.62 -3.13
N ASN A 185 16.63 1.36 -2.12
CA ASN A 185 15.25 1.33 -1.67
C ASN A 185 14.55 2.62 -2.10
N THR A 186 13.28 2.54 -2.48
CA THR A 186 12.48 3.72 -2.83
C THR A 186 11.07 3.59 -2.26
N LEU A 187 10.52 4.71 -1.80
CA LEU A 187 9.12 4.79 -1.39
C LEU A 187 8.24 5.05 -2.60
N VAL A 188 7.13 4.35 -2.67
CA VAL A 188 5.96 4.67 -3.48
C VAL A 188 4.77 4.80 -2.55
N MET A 189 3.99 5.88 -2.70
CA MET A 189 2.79 6.10 -1.92
C MET A 189 1.60 6.30 -2.85
N ILE A 190 0.64 5.38 -2.78
CA ILE A 190 -0.64 5.50 -3.47
C ILE A 190 -1.52 6.46 -2.66
N LYS A 191 -1.99 7.51 -3.32
CA LYS A 191 -2.71 8.64 -2.71
C LYS A 191 -4.17 8.28 -2.34
N PRO A 192 -4.84 9.07 -1.48
CA PRO A 192 -6.18 8.75 -0.98
C PRO A 192 -7.25 8.58 -2.07
N ASP A 193 -7.26 9.45 -3.08
CA ASP A 193 -8.20 9.40 -4.21
C ASP A 193 -8.17 8.04 -4.93
N SER A 194 -6.98 7.48 -5.09
CA SER A 194 -6.78 6.22 -5.81
C SER A 194 -7.24 5.01 -5.00
N LEU A 195 -7.33 5.14 -3.67
CA LEU A 195 -7.93 4.13 -2.79
C LEU A 195 -9.43 4.34 -2.62
N ALA A 196 -9.91 5.59 -2.61
CA ALA A 196 -11.31 5.93 -2.34
C ALA A 196 -12.22 5.84 -3.58
N GLU A 197 -11.78 6.38 -4.72
CA GLU A 197 -12.64 6.55 -5.91
C GLU A 197 -12.69 5.32 -6.82
N SER A 198 -11.64 4.50 -6.83
CA SER A 198 -11.57 3.30 -7.66
C SER A 198 -10.56 2.33 -7.06
N ARG A 199 -11.04 1.51 -6.12
CA ARG A 199 -10.24 0.57 -5.33
C ARG A 199 -9.38 -0.38 -6.21
N THR A 200 -9.76 -0.62 -7.47
CA THR A 200 -8.94 -1.39 -8.44
C THR A 200 -7.67 -0.68 -8.91
N ARG A 201 -7.64 0.66 -8.94
CA ARG A 201 -6.48 1.43 -9.47
C ARG A 201 -5.20 1.13 -8.72
N ALA A 202 -5.27 0.96 -7.39
CA ALA A 202 -4.10 0.61 -6.59
C ALA A 202 -3.45 -0.70 -7.06
N GLY A 203 -4.26 -1.71 -7.38
CA GLY A 203 -3.78 -2.97 -7.94
C GLY A 203 -3.08 -2.79 -9.29
N THR A 204 -3.70 -2.05 -10.21
CA THR A 204 -3.13 -1.78 -11.54
C THR A 204 -1.82 -0.99 -11.47
N VAL A 205 -1.72 -0.03 -10.55
CA VAL A 205 -0.48 0.73 -10.31
C VAL A 205 0.65 -0.19 -9.86
N ILE A 206 0.36 -1.12 -8.93
CA ILE A 206 1.34 -2.10 -8.46
C ILE A 206 1.76 -3.04 -9.60
N ASP A 207 0.82 -3.48 -10.44
CA ASP A 207 1.12 -4.32 -11.61
C ASP A 207 2.01 -3.59 -12.62
N LEU A 208 1.80 -2.29 -12.85
CA LEU A 208 2.69 -1.48 -13.69
C LEU A 208 4.11 -1.42 -13.12
N PHE A 209 4.26 -1.16 -11.81
CA PHE A 209 5.57 -1.14 -11.17
C PHE A 209 6.25 -2.52 -11.18
N SER A 210 5.50 -3.61 -11.22
CA SER A 210 6.07 -4.96 -11.28
C SER A 210 6.91 -5.22 -12.53
N LYS A 211 6.65 -4.47 -13.63
CA LYS A 211 7.43 -4.54 -14.87
C LYS A 211 8.87 -4.07 -14.72
N THR A 212 9.19 -3.32 -13.66
CA THR A 212 10.54 -2.83 -13.37
C THR A 212 11.49 -3.94 -12.88
N GLY A 213 10.96 -5.10 -12.50
CA GLY A 213 11.71 -6.18 -11.84
C GLY A 213 12.07 -5.87 -10.38
N LEU A 214 11.58 -4.76 -9.82
CA LEU A 214 11.79 -4.41 -8.42
C LEU A 214 10.90 -5.24 -7.50
N CYS A 215 11.37 -5.41 -6.28
CA CYS A 215 10.73 -6.25 -5.27
C CYS A 215 10.09 -5.38 -4.19
N ILE A 216 8.82 -5.63 -3.87
CA ILE A 216 8.19 -5.05 -2.67
C ILE A 216 8.82 -5.72 -1.43
N ILE A 217 9.35 -4.89 -0.53
CA ILE A 217 9.95 -5.31 0.73
C ILE A 217 9.25 -4.73 1.96
N GLY A 218 8.42 -3.70 1.76
CA GLY A 218 7.59 -3.11 2.82
C GLY A 218 6.26 -2.65 2.25
N ILE A 219 5.21 -2.74 3.06
CA ILE A 219 3.88 -2.22 2.73
C ILE A 219 3.18 -1.81 4.02
N LYS A 220 2.45 -0.69 4.01
CA LYS A 220 1.68 -0.22 5.16
C LYS A 220 0.51 0.66 4.74
N MET A 221 -0.64 0.46 5.37
CA MET A 221 -1.76 1.41 5.32
C MET A 221 -1.47 2.53 6.30
N ILE A 222 -1.45 3.78 5.84
CA ILE A 222 -1.12 4.94 6.67
C ILE A 222 -2.21 6.00 6.61
N ARG A 223 -2.37 6.73 7.71
CA ARG A 223 -3.16 7.96 7.79
C ARG A 223 -2.25 9.08 8.24
N ILE A 224 -1.79 9.87 7.28
CA ILE A 224 -0.74 10.86 7.50
C ILE A 224 -1.29 11.99 8.37
N SER A 225 -0.59 12.35 9.44
CA SER A 225 -0.96 13.50 10.28
C SER A 225 -0.61 14.82 9.58
N VAL A 226 -1.15 15.94 10.06
CA VAL A 226 -0.78 17.26 9.54
C VAL A 226 0.73 17.50 9.74
N ALA A 227 1.27 17.17 10.92
CA ALA A 227 2.69 17.30 11.20
C ALA A 227 3.56 16.50 10.21
N GLN A 228 3.22 15.22 9.98
CA GLN A 228 3.94 14.38 9.03
C GLN A 228 3.86 14.93 7.62
N ALA A 229 2.68 15.36 7.15
CA ALA A 229 2.52 15.92 5.81
C ALA A 229 3.30 17.23 5.62
N MET A 230 3.34 18.09 6.64
CA MET A 230 4.13 19.33 6.62
C MET A 230 5.63 19.04 6.49
N GLU A 231 6.15 18.05 7.22
CA GLU A 231 7.56 17.63 7.09
C GLU A 231 7.83 16.94 5.75
N PHE A 232 6.95 16.02 5.34
CA PHE A 232 7.09 15.22 4.13
C PHE A 232 7.13 16.09 2.86
N TYR A 233 6.20 17.03 2.74
CA TYR A 233 6.09 17.90 1.58
C TYR A 233 6.85 19.22 1.72
N GLY A 234 7.48 19.50 2.86
CA GLY A 234 8.21 20.73 3.14
C GLY A 234 9.08 21.23 1.96
N PRO A 235 9.92 20.37 1.33
CA PRO A 235 10.74 20.78 0.18
C PRO A 235 9.94 21.31 -1.03
N VAL A 236 8.67 20.89 -1.19
CA VAL A 236 7.78 21.33 -2.28
C VAL A 236 7.31 22.77 -2.07
N ARG A 237 7.16 23.22 -0.82
CA ARG A 237 6.75 24.60 -0.51
C ARG A 237 7.72 25.61 -1.12
N ASP A 238 9.02 25.38 -0.98
CA ASP A 238 10.06 26.27 -1.52
C ASP A 238 10.07 26.30 -3.05
N VAL A 239 9.59 25.23 -3.69
CA VAL A 239 9.39 25.19 -5.14
C VAL A 239 8.19 26.06 -5.53
N PHE A 240 7.10 26.06 -4.76
CA PHE A 240 5.95 26.91 -5.04
C PHE A 240 6.22 28.39 -4.86
N VAL A 241 6.97 28.77 -3.82
CA VAL A 241 7.42 30.15 -3.64
C VAL A 241 8.17 30.63 -4.87
N ARG A 242 9.04 29.79 -5.46
CA ARG A 242 9.82 30.14 -6.66
C ARG A 242 9.01 30.12 -7.95
N LYS A 243 8.16 29.10 -8.17
CA LYS A 243 7.45 28.90 -9.44
C LYS A 243 6.22 29.79 -9.62
N PHE A 244 5.60 30.24 -8.55
CA PHE A 244 4.35 31.01 -8.65
C PHE A 244 4.53 32.52 -8.52
N VAL A 245 5.75 33.03 -8.35
CA VAL A 245 5.99 34.49 -8.28
C VAL A 245 5.39 35.19 -9.50
N ASP A 246 5.68 34.71 -10.70
CA ASP A 246 5.23 35.36 -11.93
C ASP A 246 3.70 35.28 -12.09
N ARG A 247 3.12 34.12 -11.74
CA ARG A 247 1.66 33.93 -11.78
C ARG A 247 0.93 34.81 -10.76
N VAL A 248 1.50 34.99 -9.57
CA VAL A 248 0.97 35.89 -8.54
C VAL A 248 1.10 37.33 -9.03
N ARG A 249 2.23 37.72 -9.63
CA ARG A 249 2.43 39.05 -10.24
C ARG A 249 1.37 39.36 -11.29
N GLU A 250 1.17 38.47 -12.25
CA GLU A 250 0.16 38.64 -13.31
C GLU A 250 -1.24 38.77 -12.72
N LYS A 251 -1.62 37.87 -11.81
CA LYS A 251 -2.97 37.85 -11.21
C LYS A 251 -3.21 39.08 -10.33
N SER A 252 -2.23 39.49 -9.52
CA SER A 252 -2.31 40.68 -8.69
C SER A 252 -2.38 41.95 -9.52
N ALA A 253 -1.55 42.08 -10.56
CA ALA A 253 -1.59 43.23 -11.47
C ALA A 253 -2.94 43.33 -12.19
N ALA A 254 -3.47 42.22 -12.72
CA ALA A 254 -4.77 42.18 -13.36
C ALA A 254 -5.91 42.54 -12.39
N ALA A 255 -5.89 42.00 -11.17
CA ALA A 255 -6.90 42.29 -10.15
C ALA A 255 -6.86 43.76 -9.69
N LEU A 256 -5.67 44.33 -9.46
CA LEU A 256 -5.52 45.74 -9.07
C LEU A 256 -6.01 46.67 -10.19
N ARG A 257 -5.62 46.43 -11.44
CA ARG A 257 -6.06 47.25 -12.59
C ARG A 257 -7.56 47.12 -12.87
N ALA A 258 -8.18 45.99 -12.54
CA ALA A 258 -9.62 45.82 -12.67
C ALA A 258 -10.40 46.49 -11.52
N ALA A 259 -9.80 46.59 -10.33
CA ALA A 259 -10.46 47.12 -9.13
C ALA A 259 -10.40 48.65 -9.02
N PHE A 260 -9.40 49.30 -9.63
CA PHE A 260 -9.18 50.74 -9.51
C PHE A 260 -9.30 51.43 -10.88
N GLU A 261 -9.97 52.60 -10.90
CA GLU A 261 -10.21 53.38 -12.12
C GLU A 261 -9.01 54.24 -12.56
N PHE A 262 -7.89 54.20 -11.82
CA PHE A 262 -6.67 54.95 -12.11
C PHE A 262 -5.53 54.01 -12.54
N PRO A 263 -4.56 54.49 -13.34
CA PRO A 263 -3.46 53.64 -13.80
C PRO A 263 -2.59 53.18 -12.62
N ILE A 264 -2.49 51.85 -12.45
CA ILE A 264 -1.62 51.22 -11.45
C ILE A 264 -0.21 51.03 -12.05
N PRO A 265 0.84 51.66 -11.47
CA PRO A 265 2.22 51.46 -11.91
C PRO A 265 2.68 50.00 -11.73
N ASP A 266 3.47 49.49 -12.68
CA ASP A 266 3.97 48.11 -12.64
C ASP A 266 4.81 47.83 -11.40
N ALA A 267 5.60 48.80 -10.94
CA ALA A 267 6.38 48.69 -9.72
C ALA A 267 5.51 48.49 -8.48
N LEU A 268 4.34 49.14 -8.41
CA LEU A 268 3.39 48.99 -7.30
C LEU A 268 2.72 47.62 -7.36
N ALA A 269 2.28 47.18 -8.54
CA ALA A 269 1.70 45.85 -8.71
C ALA A 269 2.70 44.73 -8.35
N ALA A 270 3.98 44.89 -8.73
CA ALA A 270 5.05 43.98 -8.38
C ALA A 270 5.30 43.94 -6.85
N ALA A 271 5.29 45.09 -6.18
CA ALA A 271 5.46 45.15 -4.73
C ALA A 271 4.32 44.44 -3.97
N VAL A 272 3.07 44.63 -4.41
CA VAL A 272 1.91 43.93 -3.82
C VAL A 272 2.01 42.41 -4.05
N ALA A 273 2.37 41.99 -5.27
CA ALA A 273 2.54 40.58 -5.58
C ALA A 273 3.66 39.93 -4.76
N ASP A 274 4.76 40.66 -4.54
CA ASP A 274 5.87 40.19 -3.71
C ASP A 274 5.47 40.00 -2.24
N GLN A 275 4.52 40.80 -1.72
CA GLN A 275 3.94 40.58 -0.39
C GLN A 275 2.98 39.38 -0.33
N LEU A 276 2.31 39.07 -1.44
CA LEU A 276 1.33 37.97 -1.50
C LEU A 276 1.95 36.60 -1.82
N LYS A 277 3.18 36.55 -2.34
CA LYS A 277 3.79 35.31 -2.85
C LYS A 277 3.88 34.21 -1.78
N GLU A 278 4.23 34.56 -0.54
CA GLU A 278 4.35 33.58 0.54
C GLU A 278 2.98 33.07 0.99
N ALA A 279 2.02 33.97 1.21
CA ALA A 279 0.66 33.60 1.56
C ALA A 279 -0.01 32.73 0.48
N ASN A 280 0.23 33.02 -0.80
CA ASN A 280 -0.25 32.19 -1.90
C ASN A 280 0.45 30.82 -1.92
N ALA A 281 1.76 30.77 -1.71
CA ALA A 281 2.49 29.51 -1.62
C ALA A 281 2.00 28.64 -0.45
N ASP A 282 1.75 29.25 0.72
CA ASP A 282 1.17 28.58 1.89
C ASP A 282 -0.24 28.07 1.62
N HIS A 283 -1.05 28.84 0.89
CA HIS A 283 -2.37 28.40 0.47
C HIS A 283 -2.30 27.17 -0.46
N GLU A 284 -1.46 27.20 -1.51
CA GLU A 284 -1.30 26.07 -2.43
C GLU A 284 -0.66 24.85 -1.76
N PHE A 285 0.31 25.07 -0.87
CA PHE A 285 0.90 24.03 -0.06
C PHE A 285 -0.13 23.39 0.89
N GLY A 286 -0.95 24.23 1.54
CA GLY A 286 -2.02 23.79 2.43
C GLY A 286 -3.06 22.92 1.74
N LYS A 287 -3.32 23.11 0.44
CA LYS A 287 -4.19 22.22 -0.35
C LYS A 287 -3.63 20.82 -0.47
N ILE A 288 -2.31 20.65 -0.65
CA ILE A 288 -1.68 19.33 -0.70
C ILE A 288 -1.80 18.65 0.65
N VAL A 289 -1.51 19.37 1.73
CA VAL A 289 -1.64 18.83 3.10
C VAL A 289 -3.09 18.44 3.38
N GLN A 290 -4.06 19.28 3.03
CA GLN A 290 -5.47 18.98 3.18
C GLN A 290 -5.90 17.77 2.34
N PHE A 291 -5.42 17.66 1.11
CA PHE A 291 -5.72 16.51 0.26
C PHE A 291 -5.18 15.19 0.82
N MET A 292 -3.96 15.21 1.36
CA MET A 292 -3.29 14.00 1.87
C MET A 292 -3.74 13.58 3.27
N THR A 293 -4.21 14.53 4.08
CA THR A 293 -4.57 14.29 5.49
C THR A 293 -6.08 14.41 5.75
N GLY A 294 -6.82 15.05 4.86
CA GLY A 294 -8.22 15.46 5.03
C GLY A 294 -8.39 16.70 5.92
N ARG A 295 -7.29 17.27 6.45
CA ARG A 295 -7.30 18.38 7.40
C ARG A 295 -6.53 19.58 6.85
N ASN A 296 -7.13 20.76 6.90
CA ASN A 296 -6.44 21.98 6.47
C ASN A 296 -5.44 22.42 7.56
N PRO A 297 -4.13 22.55 7.26
CA PRO A 297 -3.11 22.86 8.28
C PRO A 297 -3.32 24.24 8.93
N TRP A 298 -3.96 25.17 8.22
CA TRP A 298 -4.17 26.55 8.67
C TRP A 298 -5.47 26.71 9.46
N GLN A 299 -6.33 25.69 9.48
CA GLN A 299 -7.57 25.66 10.26
C GLN A 299 -7.52 24.63 11.40
N THR A 300 -6.58 23.71 11.36
CA THR A 300 -6.41 22.66 12.37
C THR A 300 -5.54 23.19 13.53
N PRO A 301 -6.02 23.15 14.79
CA PRO A 301 -5.25 23.55 15.96
C PRO A 301 -3.92 22.77 16.06
N ARG A 302 -2.85 23.43 16.51
CA ARG A 302 -1.48 22.87 16.52
C ARG A 302 -1.36 21.61 17.38
N GLU A 303 -2.12 21.52 18.46
CA GLU A 303 -2.22 20.38 19.35
C GLU A 303 -2.76 19.11 18.65
N GLN A 304 -3.58 19.27 17.61
CA GLN A 304 -4.15 18.15 16.84
C GLN A 304 -3.26 17.74 15.66
N TRP A 305 -2.12 18.39 15.42
CA TRP A 305 -1.31 18.13 14.22
C TRP A 305 -0.69 16.74 14.18
N ASN A 306 -0.49 16.11 15.34
CA ASN A 306 0.05 14.76 15.44
C ASN A 306 -1.02 13.66 15.39
N GLU A 307 -2.30 14.03 15.43
CA GLU A 307 -3.37 13.06 15.28
C GLU A 307 -3.39 12.48 13.86
N PRO A 308 -3.76 11.20 13.70
CA PRO A 308 -3.92 10.61 12.37
C PRO A 308 -4.92 11.41 11.52
N GLY A 309 -4.58 11.60 10.25
CA GLY A 309 -5.49 12.17 9.26
C GLY A 309 -6.75 11.31 9.06
N THR A 310 -7.73 11.85 8.34
CA THR A 310 -8.95 11.11 7.98
C THR A 310 -8.74 10.27 6.72
N GLU A 311 -7.85 10.72 5.84
CA GLU A 311 -7.54 10.08 4.57
C GLU A 311 -6.54 8.92 4.75
N SER A 312 -6.73 7.86 3.97
CA SER A 312 -5.88 6.67 4.01
C SER A 312 -5.04 6.56 2.74
N CYS A 313 -3.76 6.28 2.89
CA CYS A 313 -2.81 6.02 1.81
C CYS A 313 -2.23 4.61 1.94
N LEU A 314 -1.71 4.07 0.84
CA LEU A 314 -0.94 2.82 0.84
C LEU A 314 0.52 3.14 0.50
N ALA A 315 1.40 2.98 1.47
CA ALA A 315 2.84 3.12 1.29
C ALA A 315 3.46 1.77 0.97
N LEU A 316 4.32 1.74 -0.05
CA LEU A 316 5.09 0.59 -0.49
C LEU A 316 6.57 0.95 -0.54
N VAL A 317 7.42 0.04 -0.07
CA VAL A 317 8.87 0.17 -0.19
C VAL A 317 9.35 -0.87 -1.19
N TYR A 318 9.93 -0.40 -2.29
CA TYR A 318 10.53 -1.23 -3.32
C TYR A 318 12.04 -1.28 -3.15
N GLN A 319 12.63 -2.45 -3.43
CA GLN A 319 14.08 -2.66 -3.43
C GLN A 319 14.53 -3.27 -4.76
N GLY A 320 15.70 -2.83 -5.22
CA GLY A 320 16.42 -3.44 -6.34
C GLY A 320 17.43 -2.48 -6.95
N VAL A 321 18.07 -2.93 -8.03
CA VAL A 321 19.08 -2.12 -8.73
C VAL A 321 18.43 -0.92 -9.40
N ASP A 322 18.95 0.28 -9.09
CA ASP A 322 18.47 1.57 -9.59
C ASP A 322 16.98 1.81 -9.32
N ALA A 323 16.49 1.37 -8.15
CA ALA A 323 15.06 1.36 -7.82
C ALA A 323 14.39 2.74 -7.97
N VAL A 324 15.05 3.81 -7.52
CA VAL A 324 14.51 5.17 -7.59
C VAL A 324 14.28 5.59 -9.05
N ALA A 325 15.27 5.38 -9.91
CA ALA A 325 15.19 5.77 -11.32
C ALA A 325 14.08 4.99 -12.05
N LYS A 326 14.06 3.66 -11.88
CA LYS A 326 13.06 2.77 -12.51
C LYS A 326 11.64 3.09 -12.10
N ILE A 327 11.39 3.34 -10.81
CA ILE A 327 10.06 3.74 -10.33
C ILE A 327 9.65 5.09 -10.93
N ARG A 328 10.54 6.07 -10.97
CA ARG A 328 10.23 7.41 -11.52
C ARG A 328 9.94 7.36 -13.02
N GLU A 329 10.68 6.56 -13.76
CA GLU A 329 10.42 6.30 -15.18
C GLU A 329 9.02 5.72 -15.39
N GLN A 330 8.68 4.67 -14.64
CA GLN A 330 7.37 4.01 -14.74
C GLN A 330 6.21 4.89 -14.23
N LEU A 331 6.48 5.78 -13.28
CA LEU A 331 5.50 6.74 -12.76
C LEU A 331 5.16 7.83 -13.79
N GLY A 332 6.14 8.28 -14.56
CA GLY A 332 5.99 9.33 -15.57
C GLY A 332 6.03 10.75 -15.02
N SER A 333 6.08 11.73 -15.92
CA SER A 333 6.13 13.17 -15.61
C SER A 333 5.05 13.59 -14.60
N THR A 334 5.37 14.55 -13.72
CA THR A 334 4.45 15.02 -12.65
C THR A 334 3.15 15.58 -13.19
N ASP A 335 3.17 16.18 -14.38
CA ASP A 335 1.95 16.54 -15.13
C ASP A 335 1.53 15.35 -16.02
N PRO A 336 0.36 14.73 -15.76
CA PRO A 336 -0.18 13.63 -16.56
C PRO A 336 -0.23 13.90 -18.07
N ARG A 337 -0.45 15.16 -18.47
CA ARG A 337 -0.53 15.54 -19.89
C ARG A 337 0.80 15.34 -20.61
N ASN A 338 1.90 15.53 -19.89
CA ASN A 338 3.28 15.41 -20.37
C ASN A 338 3.92 14.05 -20.04
N ALA A 339 3.16 13.13 -19.45
CA ALA A 339 3.65 11.79 -19.14
C ALA A 339 3.61 10.90 -20.40
N ALA A 340 4.62 10.04 -20.53
CA ALA A 340 4.71 9.11 -21.65
C ALA A 340 3.56 8.07 -21.61
N PRO A 341 3.13 7.53 -22.77
CA PRO A 341 2.19 6.41 -22.81
C PRO A 341 2.65 5.25 -21.90
N ALA A 342 1.70 4.51 -21.33
CA ALA A 342 1.95 3.37 -20.42
C ALA A 342 2.66 3.69 -19.09
N THR A 343 2.70 4.97 -18.68
CA THR A 343 3.11 5.38 -17.33
C THR A 343 1.90 5.55 -16.41
N VAL A 344 2.09 5.35 -15.11
CA VAL A 344 1.01 5.45 -14.11
C VAL A 344 0.26 6.78 -14.19
N ARG A 345 0.99 7.90 -14.28
CA ARG A 345 0.37 9.24 -14.33
C ARG A 345 -0.36 9.49 -15.64
N LYS A 346 0.11 8.94 -16.77
CA LYS A 346 -0.59 9.08 -18.05
C LYS A 346 -1.91 8.29 -18.06
N GLU A 347 -1.91 7.11 -17.45
CA GLU A 347 -3.09 6.23 -17.42
C GLU A 347 -4.13 6.67 -16.39
N PHE A 348 -3.71 7.21 -15.24
CA PHE A 348 -4.62 7.42 -14.09
C PHE A 348 -4.62 8.83 -13.51
N GLY A 349 -3.65 9.68 -13.87
CA GLY A 349 -3.55 11.03 -13.33
C GLY A 349 -4.60 11.96 -13.95
N ARG A 350 -5.35 12.69 -13.11
CA ARG A 350 -6.28 13.72 -13.56
C ARG A 350 -5.59 15.06 -13.77
N ASP A 351 -4.74 15.45 -12.81
CA ASP A 351 -3.95 16.68 -12.84
C ASP A 351 -2.69 16.54 -11.95
N VAL A 352 -1.95 17.64 -11.76
CA VAL A 352 -0.70 17.67 -10.98
C VAL A 352 -0.91 17.32 -9.49
N MET A 353 -2.09 17.62 -8.93
CA MET A 353 -2.43 17.38 -7.54
C MET A 353 -2.97 15.94 -7.36
N VAL A 354 -3.84 15.51 -8.27
CA VAL A 354 -4.47 14.19 -8.33
C VAL A 354 -3.77 13.31 -9.38
N ASN A 355 -2.50 13.00 -9.11
CA ASN A 355 -1.63 12.22 -10.01
C ASN A 355 -1.40 10.78 -9.54
N THR A 356 -2.34 10.22 -8.77
CA THR A 356 -2.42 8.80 -8.37
C THR A 356 -1.38 8.33 -7.34
N ALA A 357 -0.10 8.64 -7.55
CA ALA A 357 0.99 8.18 -6.70
C ALA A 357 2.13 9.22 -6.54
N HIS A 358 2.74 9.18 -5.35
CA HIS A 358 4.03 9.80 -5.04
C HIS A 358 5.14 8.74 -5.12
N ALA A 359 6.34 9.16 -5.53
CA ALA A 359 7.55 8.36 -5.41
C ALA A 359 8.75 9.25 -5.06
N SER A 360 9.68 8.71 -4.27
CA SER A 360 10.90 9.41 -3.88
C SER A 360 11.71 9.88 -5.10
N ASP A 361 12.44 10.98 -4.94
CA ASP A 361 13.28 11.56 -5.99
C ASP A 361 14.75 11.15 -5.95
N SER A 362 15.18 10.60 -4.82
CA SER A 362 16.55 10.21 -4.53
C SER A 362 16.56 9.14 -3.44
N PRO A 363 17.63 8.32 -3.33
CA PRO A 363 17.79 7.38 -2.23
C PRO A 363 17.72 8.07 -0.84
N GLU A 364 18.28 9.27 -0.71
CA GLU A 364 18.27 10.06 0.52
C GLU A 364 16.86 10.50 0.88
N SER A 365 16.08 10.97 -0.12
CA SER A 365 14.66 11.26 0.08
C SER A 365 13.88 10.02 0.46
N ALA A 366 14.16 8.84 -0.11
CA ALA A 366 13.47 7.62 0.26
C ALA A 366 13.66 7.28 1.75
N VAL A 367 14.90 7.36 2.26
CA VAL A 367 15.18 7.14 3.69
C VAL A 367 14.46 8.17 4.57
N ARG A 368 14.52 9.45 4.21
CA ARG A 368 13.82 10.53 4.93
C ARG A 368 12.31 10.30 4.97
N GLU A 369 11.72 10.02 3.82
CA GLU A 369 10.28 9.84 3.63
C GLU A 369 9.76 8.62 4.39
N ILE A 370 10.47 7.48 4.33
CA ILE A 370 10.14 6.26 5.09
C ILE A 370 10.11 6.54 6.60
N ARG A 371 11.09 7.30 7.10
CA ARG A 371 11.17 7.70 8.52
C ARG A 371 10.00 8.60 8.91
N ILE A 372 9.70 9.63 8.12
CA ILE A 372 8.60 10.58 8.41
C ILE A 372 7.27 9.84 8.52
N LEU A 373 7.02 8.88 7.63
CA LEU A 373 5.77 8.11 7.61
C LEU A 373 5.73 6.98 8.65
N ASP A 374 6.81 6.78 9.41
CA ASP A 374 6.92 5.78 10.47
C ASP A 374 6.50 4.37 10.00
N LEU A 375 7.04 3.95 8.85
CA LEU A 375 6.66 2.68 8.21
C LEU A 375 7.20 1.47 8.99
N GLU A 376 8.29 1.64 9.73
CA GLU A 376 8.90 0.62 10.60
C GLU A 376 7.97 0.25 11.76
N ARG A 377 7.24 1.21 12.36
CA ARG A 377 6.35 0.93 13.48
C ARG A 377 5.28 -0.10 13.12
N ASN A 378 5.13 -1.11 13.97
CA ASN A 378 4.09 -2.12 13.84
C ASN A 378 2.82 -1.65 14.56
N ASP A 379 1.74 -1.45 13.81
CA ASP A 379 0.43 -1.04 14.31
C ASP A 379 -0.62 -2.15 14.27
N LEU A 380 -0.29 -3.32 13.70
CA LEU A 380 -1.24 -4.43 13.58
C LEU A 380 -1.76 -4.93 14.93
N PRO A 381 -0.93 -5.19 15.96
CA PRO A 381 -1.45 -5.63 17.27
C PRO A 381 -2.46 -4.64 17.86
N GLY A 382 -2.15 -3.35 17.82
CA GLY A 382 -3.06 -2.31 18.31
C GLY A 382 -4.35 -2.19 17.49
N ILE A 383 -4.35 -2.54 16.19
CA ILE A 383 -5.58 -2.62 15.40
C ILE A 383 -6.45 -3.79 15.86
N VAL A 384 -5.83 -4.95 16.13
CA VAL A 384 -6.52 -6.16 16.61
C VAL A 384 -7.11 -5.92 18.00
N GLU A 385 -6.33 -5.38 18.93
CA GLU A 385 -6.78 -5.05 20.30
C GLU A 385 -7.95 -4.06 20.31
N ARG A 386 -7.88 -3.02 19.47
CA ARG A 386 -8.98 -2.05 19.34
C ARG A 386 -10.24 -2.67 18.76
N ASN A 387 -10.16 -3.77 18.02
CA ASN A 387 -11.32 -4.50 17.51
C ASN A 387 -11.94 -5.42 18.58
N ASP A 388 -11.14 -5.86 19.56
CA ASP A 388 -11.60 -6.71 20.67
C ASP A 388 -12.34 -5.92 21.77
N GLY A 389 -12.36 -4.59 21.69
CA GLY A 389 -13.12 -3.75 22.61
C GLY A 389 -12.44 -3.57 23.97
N TYR A 390 -11.11 -3.73 24.05
CA TYR A 390 -10.38 -3.49 25.28
C TYR A 390 -10.48 -2.02 25.70
N SER A 391 -11.38 -1.82 26.66
CA SER A 391 -11.41 -0.70 27.60
C SER A 391 -10.35 -1.01 28.64
N GLY A 392 -9.10 -0.61 28.37
CA GLY A 392 -8.04 -0.56 29.36
C GLY A 392 -8.09 0.76 30.11
#